data_AF-A0A954KIK3-F1
#
_entry.id   AF-A0A954KIK3-F1
#
_cell.length_a   1.000
_cell.length_b   1.000
_cell.length_c   1.000
_cell.angle_alpha   90.00
_cell.angle_beta   90.00
_cell.angle_gamma   90.00
#
_symmetry.space_group_name_H-M   'P 1'
#
loop_
_entity.id
_entity.type
_entity.pdbx_description
1 polymer ?
#
loop_
_entity_poly.entity_id
_entity_poly.type
_entity_poly.pdbx_seq_one_letter_code
_entity_poly.pdbx_strand_id
1 'polypeptide(L)'
;VDNAGEKSTAGELWLESDNIAVPFELDASDVDSWARRLEAAIKLANMGSLHISSSVLFPRRFNKRIDETGNKSLLLSTTMFETLKRVWSPKSDFASFVVSDKHGGRNRYGDLLTVAYGGQPIETLEEGPELSRYTLVGNEVRFQVGGEAHLPVAAASIVSKYVRELSMEAFNRFWKRHLPDIKPTKGYPNDAKRFRDETAETRKCLGVADADFWRAR
;
A
#
# COMPACT_ATOMS: atom_id res chain seq x y z
N VAL A 1 -22.69 -6.17 2.17
CA VAL A 1 -22.50 -5.70 3.56
C VAL A 1 -21.33 -4.75 3.54
N ASP A 2 -21.65 -3.46 3.58
CA ASP A 2 -20.70 -2.36 3.56
C ASP A 2 -19.67 -2.52 4.66
N ASN A 3 -18.46 -2.94 4.31
CA ASN A 3 -17.30 -2.69 5.12
C ASN A 3 -16.66 -1.43 4.54
N ALA A 4 -17.30 -0.29 4.82
CA ALA A 4 -16.65 1.00 4.74
C ALA A 4 -15.39 0.87 5.61
N GLY A 5 -14.24 0.68 4.95
CA GLY A 5 -12.95 0.61 5.62
C GLY A 5 -12.86 1.81 6.54
N GLU A 6 -12.76 1.51 7.84
CA GLU A 6 -12.75 2.45 8.96
C GLU A 6 -12.03 3.75 8.57
N LYS A 7 -12.80 4.77 8.16
CA LYS A 7 -12.32 6.12 7.81
C LYS A 7 -12.10 6.90 9.11
N SER A 8 -11.29 6.36 10.01
CA SER A 8 -10.87 7.10 11.18
C SER A 8 -9.55 7.78 10.85
N THR A 9 -9.61 9.04 10.44
CA THR A 9 -8.45 9.94 10.34
C THR A 9 -7.93 10.36 11.72
N ALA A 10 -8.49 9.82 12.81
CA ALA A 10 -8.08 10.12 14.18
C ALA A 10 -6.62 9.70 14.42
N GLY A 11 -5.71 10.68 14.36
CA GLY A 11 -4.25 10.49 14.46
C GLY A 11 -3.49 10.80 13.17
N GLU A 12 -4.17 11.22 12.10
CA GLU A 12 -3.61 11.54 10.79
C GLU A 12 -3.86 13.02 10.43
N LEU A 13 -3.53 13.92 11.36
CA LEU A 13 -3.82 15.37 11.30
C LEU A 13 -3.35 16.06 9.99
N TRP A 14 -2.30 15.53 9.37
CA TRP A 14 -1.78 16.04 8.09
C TRP A 14 -2.66 15.69 6.88
N LEU A 15 -3.54 14.69 6.96
CA LEU A 15 -4.48 14.36 5.88
C LEU A 15 -5.79 15.14 5.98
N GLU A 16 -6.15 15.60 7.19
CA GLU A 16 -7.39 16.36 7.41
C GLU A 16 -7.27 17.82 6.92
N SER A 17 -6.03 18.30 6.82
CA SER A 17 -5.74 19.72 6.62
C SER A 17 -5.32 20.08 5.20
N ASP A 18 -5.19 19.11 4.28
CA ASP A 18 -4.77 19.42 2.91
C ASP A 18 -5.33 18.46 1.85
N ASN A 19 -6.07 19.02 0.90
CA ASN A 19 -6.40 18.34 -0.34
C ASN A 19 -5.29 18.61 -1.35
N ILE A 20 -4.46 17.60 -1.63
CA ILE A 20 -3.51 17.68 -2.72
C ILE A 20 -4.27 17.53 -4.04
N ALA A 21 -4.28 18.59 -4.84
CA ALA A 21 -4.79 18.53 -6.20
C ALA A 21 -3.94 17.53 -7.00
N VAL A 22 -4.63 16.65 -7.73
CA VAL A 22 -4.00 15.74 -8.69
C VAL A 22 -4.40 16.17 -10.11
N PRO A 23 -3.48 16.12 -11.08
CA PRO A 23 -2.09 15.65 -10.97
C PRO A 23 -1.16 16.60 -10.19
N PHE A 24 -0.20 16.02 -9.45
CA PHE A 24 0.63 16.77 -8.50
C PHE A 24 1.90 17.38 -9.13
N GLU A 25 2.62 16.63 -9.98
CA GLU A 25 3.86 17.08 -10.63
C GLU A 25 3.73 17.27 -12.16
N LEU A 26 2.74 16.63 -12.77
CA LEU A 26 2.52 16.67 -14.22
C LEU A 26 1.39 17.61 -14.58
N ASP A 27 1.47 18.20 -15.77
CA ASP A 27 0.37 18.98 -16.33
C ASP A 27 -0.83 18.07 -16.66
N ALA A 28 -2.04 18.60 -16.49
CA ALA A 28 -3.27 17.85 -16.76
C ALA A 28 -3.33 17.32 -18.20
N SER A 29 -2.83 18.09 -19.18
CA SER A 29 -2.79 17.69 -20.59
C SER A 29 -1.91 16.48 -20.85
N ASP A 30 -0.79 16.34 -20.13
CA ASP A 30 0.10 15.19 -20.27
C ASP A 30 -0.57 13.94 -19.70
N VAL A 31 -1.23 14.07 -18.55
CA VAL A 31 -2.00 12.98 -17.95
C VAL A 31 -3.14 12.54 -18.86
N ASP A 32 -3.88 13.47 -19.47
CA ASP A 32 -4.94 13.17 -20.42
C ASP A 32 -4.42 12.46 -21.69
N SER A 33 -3.22 12.80 -22.14
CA SER A 33 -2.55 12.11 -23.24
C SER A 33 -2.24 10.66 -22.88
N TRP A 34 -1.64 10.41 -21.71
CA TRP A 34 -1.35 9.06 -21.23
C TRP A 34 -2.61 8.25 -20.93
N ALA A 35 -3.64 8.87 -20.34
CA ALA A 35 -4.92 8.23 -20.06
C ALA A 35 -5.60 7.73 -21.34
N ARG A 36 -5.64 8.55 -22.40
CA ARG A 36 -6.17 8.14 -23.71
C ARG A 36 -5.40 6.98 -24.32
N ARG A 37 -4.07 6.97 -24.19
CA ARG A 37 -3.24 5.85 -24.68
C ARG A 37 -3.52 4.56 -23.91
N LEU A 38 -3.66 4.65 -22.59
CA LEU A 38 -4.01 3.51 -21.74
C LEU A 38 -5.42 2.98 -22.08
N GLU A 39 -6.40 3.87 -22.23
CA GLU A 39 -7.77 3.50 -22.60
C GLU A 39 -7.82 2.80 -23.96
N ALA A 40 -7.09 3.32 -24.95
CA ALA A 40 -6.99 2.67 -26.26
C ALA A 40 -6.34 1.28 -26.17
N ALA A 41 -5.29 1.12 -25.36
CA ALA A 41 -4.64 -0.17 -25.16
C ALA A 41 -5.55 -1.19 -24.45
N ILE A 42 -6.28 -0.77 -23.42
CA ILE A 42 -7.27 -1.59 -22.69
C ILE A 42 -8.37 -2.06 -23.66
N LYS A 43 -8.91 -1.14 -24.48
CA LYS A 43 -9.92 -1.46 -25.50
C LYS A 43 -9.40 -2.45 -26.54
N LEU A 44 -8.19 -2.23 -27.06
CA LEU A 44 -7.57 -3.11 -28.04
C LEU A 44 -7.33 -4.52 -27.48
N ALA A 45 -6.99 -4.62 -26.19
CA ALA A 45 -6.79 -5.87 -25.49
C ALA A 45 -8.10 -6.55 -25.03
N ASN A 46 -9.27 -5.98 -25.32
CA ASN A 46 -10.58 -6.42 -24.83
C ASN A 46 -10.62 -6.60 -23.30
N MET A 47 -9.87 -5.75 -22.58
CA MET A 47 -9.86 -5.75 -21.12
C MET A 47 -11.08 -4.99 -20.58
N GLY A 48 -11.65 -5.51 -19.49
CA GLY A 48 -12.74 -4.86 -18.77
C GLY A 48 -12.30 -3.64 -17.94
N SER A 49 -13.14 -3.24 -16.98
CA SER A 49 -12.82 -2.15 -16.07
C SER A 49 -11.57 -2.43 -15.23
N LEU A 50 -10.69 -1.43 -15.14
CA LEU A 50 -9.53 -1.50 -14.26
C LEU A 50 -9.94 -1.12 -12.84
N HIS A 51 -9.67 -2.01 -11.88
CA HIS A 51 -9.84 -1.75 -10.47
C HIS A 51 -8.48 -1.61 -9.80
N ILE A 52 -8.28 -0.49 -9.11
CA ILE A 52 -7.04 -0.19 -8.39
C ILE A 52 -7.41 0.00 -6.92
N SER A 53 -6.66 -0.65 -6.04
CA SER A 53 -6.78 -0.48 -4.60
C SER A 53 -5.38 -0.36 -3.99
N SER A 54 -5.24 0.59 -3.07
CA SER A 54 -4.02 0.80 -2.28
C SER A 54 -4.39 0.94 -0.81
N SER A 55 -3.48 0.52 0.07
CA SER A 55 -3.64 0.61 1.52
C SER A 55 -2.45 1.32 2.12
N VAL A 56 -2.69 2.45 2.78
CA VAL A 56 -1.67 3.20 3.51
C VAL A 56 -1.77 2.85 4.99
N LEU A 57 -0.63 2.53 5.60
CA LEU A 57 -0.51 2.27 7.03
C LEU A 57 0.27 3.39 7.70
N PHE A 58 -0.44 4.35 8.27
CA PHE A 58 0.14 5.43 9.07
C PHE A 58 0.67 4.91 10.42
N PRO A 59 1.58 5.66 11.10
CA PRO A 59 2.32 5.14 12.24
C PRO A 59 1.44 4.53 13.34
N ARG A 60 0.34 5.19 13.73
CA ARG A 60 -0.57 4.66 14.77
C ARG A 60 -1.09 3.26 14.43
N ARG A 61 -1.69 3.12 13.25
CA ARG A 61 -2.25 1.85 12.77
C ARG A 61 -1.15 0.81 12.55
N PHE A 62 0.00 1.23 12.04
CA PHE A 62 1.16 0.36 11.89
C PHE A 62 1.60 -0.20 13.25
N ASN A 63 1.77 0.66 14.25
CA ASN A 63 2.26 0.28 15.58
C ASN A 63 1.30 -0.71 16.23
N LYS A 64 -0.01 -0.39 16.25
CA LYS A 64 -1.04 -1.28 16.76
C LYS A 64 -0.99 -2.65 16.08
N ARG A 65 -0.88 -2.68 14.75
CA ARG A 65 -0.83 -3.95 14.01
C ARG A 65 0.48 -4.70 14.18
N ILE A 66 1.59 -4.03 14.42
CA ILE A 66 2.84 -4.70 14.80
C ILE A 66 2.69 -5.39 16.15
N ASP A 67 2.06 -4.74 17.12
CA ASP A 67 1.80 -5.35 18.43
C ASP A 67 0.91 -6.60 18.30
N GLU A 68 -0.07 -6.57 17.39
CA GLU A 68 -0.96 -7.72 17.10
C GLU A 68 -0.28 -8.85 16.31
N THR A 69 0.55 -8.52 15.31
CA THR A 69 1.16 -9.51 14.40
C THR A 69 2.54 -9.98 14.84
N GLY A 70 3.18 -9.29 15.78
CA GLY A 70 4.51 -9.57 16.29
C GLY A 70 5.67 -9.25 15.34
N ASN A 71 5.45 -9.05 14.04
CA ASN A 71 6.50 -8.65 13.10
C ASN A 71 6.01 -7.99 11.80
N LYS A 72 6.89 -7.19 11.19
CA LYS A 72 6.64 -6.44 9.94
C LYS A 72 6.35 -7.33 8.74
N SER A 73 6.95 -8.51 8.71
CA SER A 73 6.88 -9.40 7.56
C SER A 73 5.48 -10.03 7.45
N LEU A 74 4.89 -10.39 8.59
CA LEU A 74 3.51 -10.85 8.69
C LEU A 74 2.54 -9.70 8.40
N LEU A 75 2.75 -8.52 9.01
CA LEU A 75 1.95 -7.32 8.75
C LEU A 75 1.86 -6.97 7.26
N LEU A 76 2.99 -7.00 6.54
CA LEU A 76 3.01 -6.75 5.10
C LEU A 76 2.09 -7.73 4.36
N SER A 77 2.22 -9.01 4.65
CA SER A 77 1.49 -10.06 3.93
C SER A 77 -0.01 -9.99 4.23
N THR A 78 -0.40 -9.83 5.50
CA THR A 78 -1.81 -9.72 5.89
C THR A 78 -2.47 -8.47 5.30
N THR A 79 -1.77 -7.32 5.32
CA THR A 79 -2.27 -6.08 4.71
C THR A 79 -2.41 -6.19 3.19
N MET A 80 -1.49 -6.88 2.52
CA MET A 80 -1.60 -7.16 1.09
C MET A 80 -2.86 -7.99 0.80
N PHE A 81 -3.10 -9.07 1.54
CA PHE A 81 -4.28 -9.91 1.34
C PHE A 81 -5.60 -9.19 1.65
N GLU A 82 -5.64 -8.35 2.67
CA GLU A 82 -6.79 -7.47 2.93
C GLU A 82 -7.04 -6.50 1.78
N THR A 83 -5.99 -5.99 1.15
CA THR A 83 -6.09 -5.10 -0.01
C THR A 83 -6.58 -5.86 -1.25
N LEU A 84 -6.05 -7.07 -1.48
CA LEU A 84 -6.45 -7.93 -2.58
C LEU A 84 -7.94 -8.33 -2.50
N LYS A 85 -8.45 -8.62 -1.30
CA LYS A 85 -9.88 -8.91 -1.06
C LYS A 85 -10.84 -7.80 -1.48
N ARG A 86 -10.36 -6.56 -1.65
CA ARG A 86 -11.20 -5.44 -2.12
C ARG A 86 -11.46 -5.47 -3.62
N VAL A 87 -10.61 -6.16 -4.38
CA VAL A 87 -10.67 -6.21 -5.85
C VAL A 87 -10.85 -7.63 -6.39
N TRP A 88 -10.66 -8.64 -5.56
CA TRP A 88 -10.70 -10.04 -5.97
C TRP A 88 -11.29 -10.96 -4.90
N SER A 89 -12.00 -11.99 -5.36
CA SER A 89 -12.50 -13.09 -4.55
C SER A 89 -12.15 -14.42 -5.24
N PRO A 90 -11.64 -15.43 -4.52
CA PRO A 90 -11.34 -16.73 -5.10
C PRO A 90 -12.59 -17.51 -5.54
N LYS A 91 -13.78 -17.07 -5.11
CA LYS A 91 -15.07 -17.64 -5.52
C LYS A 91 -15.74 -16.85 -6.65
N SER A 92 -15.01 -15.96 -7.34
CA SER A 92 -15.57 -15.27 -8.49
C SER A 92 -15.89 -16.24 -9.63
N ASP A 93 -16.92 -15.93 -10.41
CA ASP A 93 -17.31 -16.73 -11.58
C ASP A 93 -16.27 -16.72 -12.71
N PHE A 94 -15.26 -15.86 -12.62
CA PHE A 94 -14.17 -15.75 -13.59
C PHE A 94 -12.91 -16.45 -13.09
N ALA A 95 -12.33 -17.28 -13.96
CA ALA A 95 -11.00 -17.82 -13.75
C ALA A 95 -10.00 -16.66 -13.61
N SER A 96 -9.27 -16.65 -12.49
CA SER A 96 -8.39 -15.55 -12.11
C SER A 96 -6.95 -16.02 -11.98
N PHE A 97 -6.03 -15.13 -12.32
CA PHE A 97 -4.60 -15.28 -12.05
C PHE A 97 -4.14 -14.12 -11.16
N VAL A 98 -3.66 -14.45 -9.97
CA VAL A 98 -3.13 -13.49 -9.02
C VAL A 98 -1.60 -13.57 -9.04
N VAL A 99 -0.95 -12.44 -9.26
CA VAL A 99 0.51 -12.34 -9.24
C VAL A 99 0.95 -11.18 -8.35
N SER A 100 1.99 -11.43 -7.56
CA SER A 100 2.63 -10.46 -6.67
C SER A 100 4.14 -10.59 -6.77
N ASP A 101 4.83 -9.47 -6.53
CA ASP A 101 6.25 -9.54 -6.17
C ASP A 101 6.43 -10.22 -4.81
N LYS A 102 7.63 -10.76 -4.52
CA LYS A 102 7.88 -11.45 -3.26
C LYS A 102 7.96 -10.49 -2.07
N HIS A 103 7.43 -10.95 -0.94
CA HIS A 103 7.42 -10.20 0.31
C HIS A 103 8.72 -10.40 1.09
N GLY A 104 9.76 -9.65 0.75
CA GLY A 104 11.09 -9.81 1.35
C GLY A 104 11.62 -11.23 1.15
N GLY A 105 12.31 -11.79 2.14
CA GLY A 105 12.89 -13.14 2.06
C GLY A 105 11.90 -14.32 2.20
N ARG A 106 10.60 -14.11 1.97
CA ARG A 106 9.58 -15.15 2.20
C ARG A 106 9.38 -16.04 0.98
N ASN A 107 9.47 -17.35 1.24
CA ASN A 107 9.29 -18.39 0.22
C ASN A 107 8.02 -19.23 0.42
N ARG A 108 7.36 -19.11 1.58
CA ARG A 108 6.16 -19.89 1.92
C ARG A 108 5.04 -18.95 2.30
N TYR A 109 3.90 -19.10 1.63
CA TYR A 109 2.70 -18.30 1.78
C TYR A 109 1.46 -19.16 2.05
N GLY A 110 1.55 -20.49 1.95
CA GLY A 110 0.42 -21.42 2.11
C GLY A 110 -0.39 -21.15 3.39
N ASP A 111 0.25 -21.18 4.55
CA ASP A 111 -0.42 -20.90 5.84
C ASP A 111 -1.05 -19.50 5.88
N LEU A 112 -0.39 -18.51 5.30
CA LEU A 112 -0.91 -17.14 5.26
C LEU A 112 -2.13 -17.02 4.36
N LEU A 113 -2.12 -17.70 3.21
CA LEU A 113 -3.27 -17.78 2.32
C LEU A 113 -4.43 -18.52 2.98
N THR A 114 -4.15 -19.62 3.71
CA THR A 114 -5.16 -20.39 4.45
C THR A 114 -5.85 -19.51 5.49
N VAL A 115 -5.08 -18.79 6.30
CA VAL A 115 -5.62 -17.85 7.28
C VAL A 115 -6.37 -16.72 6.59
N ALA A 116 -5.78 -16.10 5.56
CA ALA A 116 -6.37 -14.97 4.87
C ALA A 116 -7.70 -15.34 4.21
N TYR A 117 -7.84 -16.52 3.64
CA TYR A 117 -9.06 -16.94 2.94
C TYR A 117 -9.93 -17.89 3.77
N GLY A 118 -9.78 -17.92 5.09
CA GLY A 118 -10.70 -18.64 5.97
C GLY A 118 -10.78 -20.15 5.68
N GLY A 119 -9.63 -20.78 5.45
CA GLY A 119 -9.55 -22.22 5.23
C GLY A 119 -10.09 -22.71 3.88
N GLN A 120 -10.23 -21.84 2.88
CA GLN A 120 -10.53 -22.30 1.52
C GLN A 120 -9.47 -23.30 1.02
N PRO A 121 -9.84 -24.24 0.14
CA PRO A 121 -8.90 -25.20 -0.43
C PRO A 121 -7.71 -24.51 -1.08
N ILE A 122 -6.51 -24.85 -0.60
CA ILE A 122 -5.23 -24.38 -1.13
C ILE A 122 -4.35 -25.59 -1.41
N GLU A 123 -3.77 -25.61 -2.60
CA GLU A 123 -2.73 -26.57 -2.97
C GLU A 123 -1.43 -25.83 -3.18
N THR A 124 -0.36 -26.29 -2.54
CA THR A 124 0.98 -25.77 -2.79
C THR A 124 1.56 -26.47 -4.02
N LEU A 125 1.88 -25.69 -5.05
CA LEU A 125 2.49 -26.21 -6.29
C LEU A 125 4.01 -26.15 -6.23
N GLU A 126 4.57 -25.02 -5.75
CA GLU A 126 6.01 -24.79 -5.66
C GLU A 126 6.31 -23.72 -4.59
N GLU A 127 7.42 -23.87 -3.86
CA GLU A 127 7.91 -22.86 -2.92
C GLU A 127 9.43 -22.73 -3.02
N GLY A 128 9.91 -21.54 -3.35
CA GLY A 128 11.34 -21.28 -3.54
C GLY A 128 11.72 -19.81 -3.45
N PRO A 129 13.02 -19.50 -3.53
CA PRO A 129 13.54 -18.14 -3.48
C PRO A 129 13.04 -17.29 -4.65
N GLU A 130 13.00 -17.85 -5.86
CA GLU A 130 12.57 -17.12 -7.07
C GLU A 130 11.05 -17.09 -7.24
N LEU A 131 10.36 -18.16 -6.82
CA LEU A 131 8.95 -18.40 -7.15
C LEU A 131 8.25 -19.19 -6.04
N SER A 132 7.03 -18.78 -5.70
CA SER A 132 6.09 -19.53 -4.86
C SER A 132 4.72 -19.53 -5.54
N ARG A 133 4.15 -20.72 -5.78
CA ARG A 133 2.90 -20.90 -6.54
C ARG A 133 1.92 -21.78 -5.77
N TYR A 134 0.66 -21.37 -5.80
CA TYR A 134 -0.45 -22.04 -5.13
C TYR A 134 -1.67 -22.08 -6.05
N THR A 135 -2.53 -23.08 -5.86
CA THR A 135 -3.93 -22.99 -6.32
C THR A 135 -4.79 -22.60 -5.12
N LEU A 136 -5.70 -21.65 -5.30
CA LEU A 136 -6.68 -21.22 -4.30
C LEU A 136 -8.07 -21.24 -4.95
N VAL A 137 -8.87 -22.23 -4.58
CA VAL A 137 -10.19 -22.50 -5.20
C VAL A 137 -10.08 -22.57 -6.74
N GLY A 138 -9.06 -23.27 -7.24
CA GLY A 138 -8.81 -23.43 -8.67
C GLY A 138 -8.15 -22.24 -9.38
N ASN A 139 -7.93 -21.11 -8.69
CA ASN A 139 -7.21 -19.95 -9.23
C ASN A 139 -5.72 -20.02 -8.90
N GLU A 140 -4.84 -19.66 -9.83
CA GLU A 140 -3.41 -19.61 -9.54
C GLU A 140 -3.05 -18.32 -8.79
N VAL A 141 -2.32 -18.47 -7.69
CA VAL A 141 -1.74 -17.37 -6.89
C VAL A 141 -0.23 -17.53 -6.89
N ARG A 142 0.47 -16.49 -7.36
CA ARG A 142 1.91 -16.50 -7.58
C ARG A 142 2.62 -15.35 -6.86
N PHE A 143 3.73 -15.68 -6.20
CA PHE A 143 4.70 -14.73 -5.67
C PHE A 143 6.04 -14.98 -6.34
N GLN A 144 6.57 -14.01 -7.09
CA GLN A 144 7.81 -14.19 -7.85
C GLN A 144 8.74 -13.00 -7.71
N VAL A 145 10.05 -13.24 -7.77
CA VAL A 145 11.04 -12.16 -7.92
C VAL A 145 10.83 -11.47 -9.26
N GLY A 146 10.93 -10.14 -9.29
CA GLY A 146 10.73 -9.38 -10.52
C GLY A 146 9.29 -9.44 -11.01
N GLY A 147 8.32 -9.53 -10.09
CA GLY A 147 6.90 -9.55 -10.43
C GLY A 147 6.44 -8.38 -11.29
N GLU A 148 7.15 -7.25 -11.24
CA GLU A 148 6.93 -6.05 -12.07
C GLU A 148 7.09 -6.27 -13.58
N ALA A 149 7.61 -7.42 -14.02
CA ALA A 149 7.48 -7.86 -15.42
C ALA A 149 6.01 -8.01 -15.86
N HIS A 150 5.08 -8.19 -14.91
CA HIS A 150 3.65 -8.22 -15.16
C HIS A 150 3.00 -6.85 -14.92
N LEU A 151 2.21 -6.39 -15.91
CA LEU A 151 1.53 -5.09 -15.87
C LEU A 151 0.75 -4.83 -14.56
N PRO A 152 -0.04 -5.78 -13.99
CA PRO A 152 -0.77 -5.53 -12.75
C PRO A 152 0.14 -5.23 -11.56
N VAL A 153 1.30 -5.90 -11.47
CA VAL A 153 2.27 -5.69 -10.39
C VAL A 153 2.99 -4.36 -10.56
N ALA A 154 3.42 -4.04 -11.79
CA ALA A 154 4.03 -2.74 -12.09
C ALA A 154 3.07 -1.58 -11.79
N ALA A 155 1.80 -1.70 -12.21
CA ALA A 155 0.76 -0.71 -11.94
C ALA A 155 0.52 -0.53 -10.43
N ALA A 156 0.37 -1.63 -9.68
CA ALA A 156 0.22 -1.58 -8.22
C ALA A 156 1.41 -0.90 -7.53
N SER A 157 2.63 -1.16 -8.00
CA SER A 157 3.87 -0.54 -7.52
C SER A 157 3.90 0.97 -7.76
N ILE A 158 3.58 1.41 -8.99
CA ILE A 158 3.52 2.84 -9.36
C ILE A 158 2.46 3.57 -8.53
N VAL A 159 1.25 3.03 -8.45
CA VAL A 159 0.16 3.64 -7.67
C VAL A 159 0.54 3.75 -6.21
N SER A 160 1.09 2.70 -5.62
CA SER A 160 1.47 2.71 -4.19
C SER A 160 2.58 3.73 -3.90
N LYS A 161 3.56 3.88 -4.80
CA LYS A 161 4.60 4.91 -4.71
C LYS A 161 4.02 6.31 -4.84
N TYR A 162 3.11 6.52 -5.80
CA TYR A 162 2.48 7.82 -6.00
C TYR A 162 1.64 8.23 -4.77
N VAL A 163 0.80 7.32 -4.24
CA VAL A 163 0.04 7.56 -3.01
C VAL A 163 0.96 7.86 -1.81
N ARG A 164 2.12 7.20 -1.74
CA ARG A 164 3.13 7.47 -0.71
C ARG A 164 3.73 8.86 -0.84
N GLU A 165 4.06 9.31 -2.05
CA GLU A 165 4.58 10.67 -2.26
C GLU A 165 3.54 11.73 -1.93
N LEU A 166 2.28 11.55 -2.34
CA LEU A 166 1.19 12.45 -1.94
C LEU A 166 1.02 12.51 -0.42
N SER A 167 1.07 11.36 0.26
CA SER A 167 1.00 11.30 1.73
C SER A 167 2.16 12.06 2.39
N MET A 168 3.38 11.94 1.85
CA MET A 168 4.54 12.66 2.36
C MET A 168 4.49 14.15 2.07
N GLU A 169 3.94 14.56 0.93
CA GLU A 169 3.74 15.98 0.63
C GLU A 169 2.75 16.60 1.62
N ALA A 170 1.60 15.95 1.85
CA ALA A 170 0.60 16.42 2.83
C ALA A 170 1.23 16.55 4.22
N PHE A 171 2.01 15.54 4.62
CA PHE A 171 2.78 15.56 5.86
C PHE A 171 3.75 16.75 5.94
N ASN A 172 4.55 16.99 4.90
CA ASN A 172 5.51 18.09 4.89
C ASN A 172 4.83 19.46 4.88
N ARG A 173 3.71 19.62 4.14
CA ARG A 173 2.93 20.87 4.12
C ARG A 173 2.35 21.21 5.48
N PHE A 174 1.78 20.21 6.17
CA PHE A 174 1.28 20.38 7.53
C PHE A 174 2.36 20.95 8.44
N TRP A 175 3.55 20.34 8.48
CA TRP A 175 4.63 20.82 9.34
C TRP A 175 5.17 22.17 8.92
N LYS A 176 5.26 22.46 7.62
CA LYS A 176 5.74 23.76 7.11
C LYS A 176 4.81 24.92 7.49
N ARG A 177 3.51 24.67 7.67
CA ARG A 177 2.57 25.70 8.18
C ARG A 177 2.86 26.11 9.62
N HIS A 178 3.38 25.19 10.43
CA HIS A 178 3.72 25.45 11.84
C HIS A 178 5.19 25.84 12.02
N LEU A 179 6.07 25.37 11.14
CA LEU A 179 7.51 25.62 11.16
C LEU A 179 7.97 26.03 9.73
N PRO A 180 7.85 27.31 9.35
CA PRO A 180 8.09 27.75 7.97
C PRO A 180 9.48 27.40 7.41
N ASP A 181 10.50 27.39 8.28
CA ASP A 181 11.90 27.12 7.91
C ASP A 181 12.28 25.63 7.97
N ILE A 182 11.34 24.73 8.32
CA ILE A 182 11.63 23.30 8.43
C ILE A 182 11.99 22.72 7.05
N LYS A 183 13.09 21.96 6.99
CA LYS A 183 13.43 21.24 5.77
C LYS A 183 12.54 19.99 5.64
N PRO A 184 11.86 19.79 4.48
CA PRO A 184 11.03 18.62 4.26
C PRO A 184 11.75 17.30 4.52
N THR A 185 11.02 16.29 4.95
CA THR A 185 11.53 14.94 5.16
C THR A 185 11.01 13.97 4.09
N LYS A 186 11.88 13.03 3.72
CA LYS A 186 11.53 11.82 2.97
C LYS A 186 11.32 10.61 3.89
N GLY A 187 11.46 10.72 5.21
CA GLY A 187 11.18 9.65 6.16
C GLY A 187 12.24 8.53 6.21
N TYR A 188 13.42 8.70 5.59
CA TYR A 188 14.54 7.75 5.71
C TYR A 188 15.22 7.87 7.09
N PRO A 189 15.86 6.82 7.64
CA PRO A 189 16.26 6.78 9.06
C PRO A 189 16.97 8.03 9.61
N ASN A 190 18.01 8.51 8.93
CA ASN A 190 18.78 9.69 9.36
C ASN A 190 17.96 10.99 9.22
N ASP A 191 17.25 11.12 8.10
CA ASP A 191 16.42 12.28 7.81
C ASP A 191 15.17 12.35 8.72
N ALA A 192 14.54 11.21 8.98
CA ALA A 192 13.40 11.07 9.88
C ALA A 192 13.78 11.41 11.33
N LYS A 193 14.99 11.01 11.78
CA LYS A 193 15.49 11.37 13.11
C LYS A 193 15.64 12.88 13.25
N ARG A 194 16.31 13.53 12.28
CA ARG A 194 16.43 15.00 12.22
C ARG A 194 15.05 15.65 12.29
N PHE A 195 14.13 15.22 11.44
CA PHE A 195 12.79 15.81 11.38
C PHE A 195 12.00 15.60 12.67
N ARG A 196 12.15 14.44 13.34
CA ARG A 196 11.55 14.17 14.66
C ARG A 196 12.05 15.13 15.73
N ASP A 197 13.35 15.43 15.71
CA ASP A 197 13.99 16.31 16.68
C ASP A 197 13.58 17.78 16.43
N GLU A 198 13.60 18.23 15.17
CA GLU A 198 13.17 19.59 14.77
C GLU A 198 11.69 19.86 15.06
N THR A 199 10.82 18.84 14.96
CA THR A 199 9.37 18.97 15.24
C THR A 199 8.99 18.76 16.69
N ALA A 200 9.93 18.45 17.60
CA ALA A 200 9.63 17.96 18.95
C ALA A 200 8.77 18.94 19.78
N GLU A 201 9.16 20.22 19.83
CA GLU A 201 8.42 21.22 20.61
C GLU A 201 7.05 21.51 19.99
N THR A 202 6.97 21.66 18.68
CA THR A 202 5.69 21.88 17.99
C THR A 202 4.74 20.69 18.14
N ARG A 203 5.25 19.44 18.12
CA ARG A 203 4.44 18.23 18.39
C ARG A 203 3.82 18.28 19.78
N LYS A 204 4.58 18.70 20.81
CA LYS A 204 4.06 18.88 22.18
C LYS A 204 2.95 19.94 22.21
N CYS A 205 3.17 21.10 21.59
CA CYS A 205 2.17 22.18 21.55
C CYS A 205 0.87 21.76 20.84
N LEU A 206 0.98 20.97 19.78
CA LEU A 206 -0.15 20.47 19.00
C LEU A 206 -0.80 19.21 19.59
N GLY A 207 -0.26 18.65 20.68
CA GLY A 207 -0.77 17.42 21.29
C GLY A 207 -0.62 16.17 20.42
N VAL A 208 0.37 16.15 19.50
CA VAL A 208 0.61 15.00 18.61
C VAL A 208 1.34 13.90 19.40
N ALA A 209 0.69 12.76 19.60
CA ALA A 209 1.28 11.63 20.30
C ALA A 209 2.43 11.01 19.49
N ASP A 210 3.45 10.50 20.19
CA ASP A 210 4.61 9.85 19.54
C ASP A 210 4.18 8.64 18.69
N ALA A 211 3.14 7.91 19.10
CA ALA A 211 2.61 6.77 18.35
C ALA A 211 1.93 7.15 17.03
N ASP A 212 1.43 8.39 16.92
CA ASP A 212 0.80 8.89 15.70
C ASP A 212 1.86 9.34 14.70
N PHE A 213 3.00 9.85 15.18
CA PHE A 213 4.08 10.38 14.35
C PHE A 213 5.17 9.37 14.00
N TRP A 214 5.51 8.47 14.93
CA TRP A 214 6.69 7.61 14.83
C TRP A 214 6.33 6.14 14.77
N ARG A 215 6.96 5.44 13.83
CA ARG A 215 6.74 4.01 13.60
C ARG A 215 7.62 3.16 14.52
N ALA A 216 7.03 2.18 15.18
CA ALA A 216 7.68 1.16 15.98
C ALA A 216 8.64 0.31 15.14
N ARG A 217 9.64 -0.26 15.82
CA ARG A 217 10.66 -1.11 15.18
C ARG A 217 10.18 -2.54 15.01
#